data_AF-A0A7Y0EGJ6-F1
#
_entry.id   AF-A0A7Y0EGJ6-F1
#
_cell.length_a   1.000
_cell.length_b   1.000
_cell.length_c   1.000
_cell.angle_alpha   90.00
_cell.angle_beta   90.00
_cell.angle_gamma   90.00
#
_symmetry.space_group_name_H-M   'P 1'
#
loop_
_entity.id
_entity.type
_entity.pdbx_description
1 polymer ?
#
loop_
_entity_poly.entity_id
_entity_poly.type
_entity_poly.pdbx_seq_one_letter_code
_entity_poly.pdbx_strand_id
1 'polypeptide(L)'
;MIKNVVVRKPGKNFADGITTSNLGKPDYEKALKQHEQYIEALRKCGCNVIILDADERYPDSTFVEDVAIVTEKCAIITKPGAKSRKGEEKEIINVLKKFYSNIEFLSGNACLDGGDILRFENHFYIGQSKRTNVDDKEAYSANCILINNHVIVPKGFPNSKKALVDAGYKIVEVEMSEFQKMDGGLTCLSLRMPVDNSN
;
A
#
# COMPACT_ATOMS: atom_id res chain seq x y z
N MET A 1 -14.12 -0.86 -10.76
CA MET A 1 -13.56 -2.17 -10.33
C MET A 1 -12.05 -2.08 -10.43
N ILE A 2 -11.30 -2.49 -9.40
CA ILE A 2 -9.83 -2.51 -9.49
C ILE A 2 -9.41 -3.76 -10.25
N LYS A 3 -8.66 -3.55 -11.33
CA LYS A 3 -8.25 -4.63 -12.24
C LYS A 3 -6.77 -4.97 -12.13
N ASN A 4 -5.92 -3.96 -12.05
CA ASN A 4 -4.48 -4.14 -11.99
C ASN A 4 -3.94 -3.59 -10.67
N VAL A 5 -3.03 -4.32 -10.03
CA VAL A 5 -2.37 -3.91 -8.78
C VAL A 5 -0.87 -4.05 -8.95
N VAL A 6 -0.11 -3.00 -8.65
CA VAL A 6 1.36 -3.05 -8.63
C VAL A 6 1.81 -3.25 -7.19
N VAL A 7 2.71 -4.19 -6.98
CA VAL A 7 3.41 -4.44 -5.70
C VAL A 7 4.91 -4.55 -5.97
N ARG A 8 5.75 -4.37 -4.95
CA ARG A 8 7.19 -4.65 -5.03
C ARG A 8 7.61 -5.55 -3.89
N LYS A 9 8.37 -6.61 -4.21
CA LYS A 9 8.95 -7.49 -3.19
C LYS A 9 9.85 -6.70 -2.21
N PRO A 10 9.82 -7.01 -0.91
CA PRO A 10 10.78 -6.43 0.04
C PRO A 10 12.21 -6.91 -0.27
N GLY A 11 13.18 -5.99 -0.15
CA GLY A 11 14.60 -6.28 -0.27
C GLY A 11 15.19 -6.92 0.98
N LYS A 12 16.36 -7.56 0.86
CA LYS A 12 17.08 -8.14 2.00
C LYS A 12 17.43 -7.08 3.04
N ASN A 13 17.64 -5.86 2.57
CA ASN A 13 17.86 -4.67 3.38
C ASN A 13 16.58 -4.06 3.99
N PHE A 14 15.40 -4.69 3.88
CA PHE A 14 14.12 -4.13 4.37
C PHE A 14 14.17 -3.67 5.83
N ALA A 15 14.91 -4.38 6.69
CA ALA A 15 15.08 -4.03 8.10
C ALA A 15 15.91 -2.75 8.34
N ASP A 16 16.53 -2.18 7.31
CA ASP A 16 17.27 -0.92 7.35
C ASP A 16 16.44 0.28 6.87
N GLY A 17 15.15 0.06 6.59
CA GLY A 17 14.20 1.11 6.22
C GLY A 17 13.89 2.08 7.36
N ILE A 18 13.09 3.10 7.04
CA ILE A 18 12.73 4.14 7.99
C ILE A 18 11.58 3.63 8.88
N THR A 19 11.75 3.70 10.19
CA THR A 19 10.66 3.47 11.14
C THR A 19 10.81 4.28 12.43
N THR A 20 9.67 4.59 13.03
CA THR A 20 9.49 5.19 14.36
C THR A 20 8.97 4.18 15.38
N SER A 21 8.64 2.96 14.95
CA SER A 21 8.15 1.87 15.79
C SER A 21 9.24 1.29 16.69
N ASN A 22 8.83 0.77 17.85
CA ASN A 22 9.71 0.08 18.80
C ASN A 22 9.47 -1.44 18.85
N LEU A 23 8.80 -2.00 17.84
CA LEU A 23 8.43 -3.42 17.76
C LEU A 23 9.60 -4.37 17.35
N GLY A 24 10.81 -3.84 17.26
CA GLY A 24 12.03 -4.56 16.85
C GLY A 24 12.20 -4.64 15.34
N LYS A 25 13.31 -5.26 14.89
CA LYS A 25 13.62 -5.39 13.46
C LYS A 25 12.70 -6.42 12.77
N PRO A 26 12.30 -6.18 11.51
CA PRO A 26 11.62 -7.18 10.69
C PRO A 26 12.48 -8.43 10.46
N ASP A 27 11.84 -9.61 10.49
CA ASP A 27 12.42 -10.84 9.96
C ASP A 27 12.17 -10.90 8.44
N TYR A 28 13.25 -10.94 7.65
CA TYR A 28 13.16 -10.88 6.20
C TYR A 28 12.40 -12.06 5.57
N GLU A 29 12.69 -13.28 6.02
CA GLU A 29 12.05 -14.50 5.48
C GLU A 29 10.56 -14.53 5.81
N LYS A 30 10.20 -14.04 6.99
CA LYS A 30 8.81 -13.88 7.40
C LYS A 30 8.12 -12.76 6.63
N ALA A 31 8.78 -11.62 6.40
CA ALA A 31 8.25 -10.52 5.60
C ALA A 31 7.96 -10.96 4.15
N LEU A 32 8.84 -11.77 3.55
CA LEU A 32 8.61 -12.36 2.23
C LEU A 32 7.36 -13.24 2.19
N LYS A 33 7.19 -14.12 3.18
CA LYS A 33 6.00 -14.98 3.29
C LYS A 33 4.72 -14.16 3.48
N GLN A 34 4.76 -13.12 4.31
CA GLN A 34 3.63 -12.20 4.51
C GLN A 34 3.29 -11.43 3.21
N HIS A 35 4.31 -10.96 2.49
CA HIS A 35 4.11 -10.31 1.18
C HIS A 35 3.50 -11.25 0.15
N GLU A 36 3.93 -12.51 0.09
CA GLU A 36 3.35 -13.52 -0.79
C GLU A 36 1.89 -13.79 -0.45
N GLN A 37 1.54 -13.90 0.84
CA GLN A 37 0.16 -14.03 1.30
C GLN A 37 -0.69 -12.81 0.89
N TYR A 38 -0.12 -11.61 0.96
CA TYR A 38 -0.78 -10.39 0.50
C TYR A 38 -1.05 -10.40 -1.01
N ILE A 39 -0.08 -10.84 -1.83
CA ILE A 39 -0.26 -11.03 -3.28
C ILE A 39 -1.40 -12.02 -3.57
N GLU A 40 -1.45 -13.15 -2.86
CA GLU A 40 -2.51 -14.13 -3.03
C GLU A 40 -3.89 -13.59 -2.60
N ALA A 41 -3.94 -12.75 -1.57
CA ALA A 41 -5.17 -12.05 -1.17
C ALA A 41 -5.67 -11.12 -2.29
N LEU A 42 -4.78 -10.34 -2.91
CA LEU A 42 -5.12 -9.47 -4.05
C LEU A 42 -5.64 -10.28 -5.26
N ARG A 43 -5.00 -11.41 -5.57
CA ARG A 43 -5.45 -12.32 -6.64
C ARG A 43 -6.82 -12.90 -6.37
N LYS A 44 -7.08 -13.33 -5.12
CA LYS A 44 -8.42 -13.81 -4.69
C LYS A 44 -9.50 -12.74 -4.84
N CYS A 45 -9.13 -11.47 -4.75
CA CYS A 45 -10.04 -10.35 -4.98
C CYS A 45 -10.31 -10.06 -6.48
N GLY A 46 -9.74 -10.86 -7.39
CA GLY A 46 -9.95 -10.77 -8.83
C GLY A 46 -8.98 -9.82 -9.54
N CYS A 47 -7.87 -9.43 -8.90
CA CYS A 47 -6.91 -8.50 -9.47
C CYS A 47 -5.78 -9.22 -10.22
N ASN A 48 -5.36 -8.64 -11.34
CA ASN A 48 -4.08 -8.92 -11.96
C ASN A 48 -2.97 -8.22 -11.16
N VAL A 49 -2.04 -8.99 -10.60
CA VAL A 49 -0.98 -8.47 -9.73
C VAL A 49 0.36 -8.43 -10.48
N ILE A 50 0.89 -7.22 -10.66
CA ILE A 50 2.17 -6.92 -11.29
C ILE A 50 3.20 -6.84 -10.16
N ILE A 51 4.13 -7.78 -10.14
CA ILE A 51 5.11 -7.92 -9.06
C ILE A 51 6.45 -7.40 -9.57
N LEU A 52 6.93 -6.30 -8.97
CA LEU A 52 8.28 -5.80 -9.18
C LEU A 52 9.27 -6.52 -8.27
N ASP A 53 10.49 -6.71 -8.76
CA ASP A 53 11.58 -7.24 -7.96
C ASP A 53 12.04 -6.21 -6.92
N ALA A 54 12.65 -6.74 -5.85
CA ALA A 54 13.21 -5.90 -4.80
C ALA A 54 14.31 -4.99 -5.34
N ASP A 55 14.41 -3.78 -4.79
CA ASP A 55 15.49 -2.84 -5.10
C ASP A 55 16.34 -2.59 -3.85
N GLU A 56 17.49 -3.27 -3.76
CA GLU A 56 18.41 -3.18 -2.62
C GLU A 56 19.06 -1.79 -2.46
N ARG A 57 18.80 -0.84 -3.37
CA ARG A 57 19.18 0.56 -3.17
C ARG A 57 18.22 1.29 -2.22
N TYR A 58 17.00 0.78 -2.07
CA TYR A 58 15.89 1.42 -1.37
C TYR A 58 15.19 0.43 -0.43
N PRO A 59 15.59 0.37 0.86
CA PRO A 59 14.98 -0.51 1.86
C PRO A 59 13.46 -0.45 1.92
N ASP A 60 12.90 0.75 1.76
CA ASP A 60 11.46 1.03 1.87
C ASP A 60 10.68 0.83 0.57
N SER A 61 11.33 0.42 -0.53
CA SER A 61 10.72 0.40 -1.88
C SER A 61 9.54 -0.55 -2.05
N THR A 62 9.32 -1.48 -1.10
CA THR A 62 8.12 -2.32 -1.05
C THR A 62 6.85 -1.48 -0.84
N PHE A 63 6.97 -0.30 -0.21
CA PHE A 63 5.89 0.65 0.00
C PHE A 63 5.63 1.52 -1.24
N VAL A 64 5.13 0.88 -2.29
CA VAL A 64 4.91 1.49 -3.60
C VAL A 64 3.80 2.56 -3.62
N GLU A 65 2.94 2.61 -2.59
CA GLU A 65 1.89 3.64 -2.49
C GLU A 65 2.48 5.04 -2.35
N ASP A 66 3.65 5.17 -1.71
CA ASP A 66 4.19 6.48 -1.38
C ASP A 66 4.68 7.25 -2.59
N VAL A 67 5.05 6.56 -3.66
CA VAL A 67 5.72 7.13 -4.85
C VAL A 67 4.74 7.49 -5.98
N ALA A 68 3.47 7.08 -5.90
CA ALA A 68 2.47 7.45 -6.89
C ALA A 68 1.03 7.41 -6.34
N ILE A 69 0.19 8.32 -6.82
CA ILE A 69 -1.26 8.26 -6.66
C ILE A 69 -1.86 7.85 -8.00
N VAL A 70 -2.69 6.82 -8.02
CA VAL A 70 -3.35 6.35 -9.24
C VAL A 70 -4.86 6.58 -9.20
N THR A 71 -5.39 7.13 -10.29
CA THR A 71 -6.81 7.45 -10.45
C THR A 71 -7.38 6.77 -11.70
N GLU A 72 -8.66 7.00 -12.00
CA GLU A 72 -9.22 6.58 -13.30
C GLU A 72 -8.72 7.44 -14.46
N LYS A 73 -8.29 8.67 -14.19
CA LYS A 73 -7.98 9.68 -15.22
C LYS A 73 -6.48 9.88 -15.45
N CYS A 74 -5.69 9.69 -14.40
CA CYS A 74 -4.25 9.92 -14.43
C CYS A 74 -3.53 9.16 -13.33
N ALA A 75 -2.22 9.05 -13.47
CA ALA A 75 -1.31 8.77 -12.37
C ALA A 75 -0.54 10.04 -12.01
N ILE A 76 -0.35 10.29 -10.73
CA ILE A 76 0.41 11.42 -10.21
C ILE A 76 1.63 10.84 -9.50
N ILE A 77 2.82 11.09 -10.03
CA ILE A 77 4.07 10.72 -9.38
C ILE A 77 4.33 11.69 -8.24
N THR A 78 4.50 11.15 -7.04
CA THR A 78 4.71 11.95 -5.84
C THR A 78 6.19 12.32 -5.68
N LYS A 79 6.52 12.95 -4.55
CA LYS A 79 7.88 13.31 -4.19
C LYS A 79 8.11 12.89 -2.74
N PRO A 80 8.69 11.69 -2.51
CA PRO A 80 8.94 11.20 -1.16
C PRO A 80 9.72 12.22 -0.33
N GLY A 81 9.26 12.46 0.89
CA GLY A 81 9.90 13.42 1.80
C GLY A 81 11.28 12.95 2.26
N ALA A 82 11.44 11.63 2.44
CA ALA A 82 12.68 11.00 2.83
C ALA A 82 13.72 11.00 1.70
N LYS A 83 14.94 11.48 1.98
CA LYS A 83 16.03 11.51 0.99
C LYS A 83 16.44 10.11 0.52
N SER A 84 16.39 9.11 1.40
CA SER A 84 16.71 7.71 1.09
C SER A 84 15.75 7.11 0.06
N ARG A 85 14.51 7.62 -0.03
CA ARG A 85 13.47 7.10 -0.92
C ARG A 85 13.39 7.79 -2.27
N LYS A 86 14.20 8.83 -2.49
CA LYS A 86 14.25 9.56 -3.76
C LYS A 86 14.86 8.67 -4.85
N GLY A 87 14.10 8.42 -5.90
CA GLY A 87 14.48 7.57 -7.03
C GLY A 87 13.71 6.25 -7.09
N GLU A 88 12.92 5.91 -6.06
CA GLU A 88 11.99 4.77 -6.08
C GLU A 88 10.93 4.92 -7.19
N GLU A 89 10.56 6.16 -7.53
CA GLU A 89 9.52 6.46 -8.52
C GLU A 89 9.89 6.01 -9.95
N LYS A 90 11.18 5.87 -10.26
CA LYS A 90 11.66 5.66 -11.64
C LYS A 90 11.11 4.39 -12.29
N GLU A 91 11.11 3.29 -11.55
CA GLU A 91 10.61 2.02 -12.07
C GLU A 91 9.08 1.98 -12.06
N ILE A 92 8.45 2.60 -11.05
CA ILE A 92 7.00 2.76 -10.99
C ILE A 92 6.48 3.55 -12.19
N ILE A 93 7.15 4.63 -12.60
CA ILE A 93 6.83 5.37 -13.83
C ILE A 93 6.82 4.44 -15.05
N ASN A 94 7.81 3.55 -15.18
CA ASN A 94 7.89 2.63 -16.33
C ASN A 94 6.73 1.62 -16.35
N VAL A 95 6.23 1.22 -15.18
CA VAL A 95 5.03 0.39 -15.09
C VAL A 95 3.80 1.21 -15.46
N LEU A 96 3.61 2.38 -14.85
CA LEU A 96 2.43 3.21 -15.01
C LEU A 96 2.25 3.70 -16.45
N LYS A 97 3.33 3.95 -17.19
CA LYS A 97 3.29 4.29 -18.63
C LYS A 97 2.60 3.25 -19.51
N LYS A 98 2.46 2.00 -19.03
CA LYS A 98 1.73 0.95 -19.74
C LYS A 98 0.21 1.08 -19.59
N PHE A 99 -0.24 1.76 -18.53
CA PHE A 99 -1.65 1.87 -18.13
C PHE A 99 -2.22 3.29 -18.28
N TYR A 100 -1.36 4.32 -18.24
CA TYR A 100 -1.76 5.72 -18.23
C TYR A 100 -1.06 6.51 -19.33
N SER A 101 -1.85 7.18 -20.16
CA SER A 101 -1.38 8.21 -21.10
C SER A 101 -1.15 9.56 -20.43
N ASN A 102 -1.88 9.83 -19.32
CA ASN A 102 -1.73 11.01 -18.51
C ASN A 102 -0.98 10.70 -17.20
N ILE A 103 0.29 11.07 -17.15
CA ILE A 103 1.13 10.97 -15.96
C ILE A 103 1.59 12.37 -15.58
N GLU A 104 1.13 12.84 -14.43
CA GLU A 104 1.49 14.12 -13.84
C GLU A 104 2.60 13.94 -12.79
N PHE A 105 3.35 15.00 -12.53
CA PHE A 105 4.42 15.00 -11.55
C PHE A 105 4.17 16.09 -10.51
N LEU A 106 4.29 15.75 -9.23
CA LEU A 106 4.21 16.75 -8.18
C LEU A 106 5.34 17.77 -8.34
N SER A 107 4.99 19.05 -8.52
CA SER A 107 5.94 20.13 -8.81
C SER A 107 6.23 21.01 -7.60
N GLY A 108 7.34 21.75 -7.66
CA GLY A 108 7.74 22.71 -6.62
C GLY A 108 8.34 22.08 -5.36
N ASN A 109 8.18 22.78 -4.23
CA ASN A 109 8.70 22.37 -2.91
C ASN A 109 7.74 21.44 -2.15
N ALA A 110 6.59 21.08 -2.73
CA ALA A 110 5.65 20.15 -2.13
C ALA A 110 6.28 18.75 -2.04
N CYS A 111 6.19 18.14 -0.87
CA CYS A 111 6.44 16.72 -0.63
C CYS A 111 5.10 16.08 -0.27
N LEU A 112 4.88 14.87 -0.76
CA LEU A 112 3.66 14.14 -0.52
C LEU A 112 3.99 12.66 -0.56
N ASP A 113 3.60 11.94 0.49
CA ASP A 113 3.65 10.49 0.53
C ASP A 113 2.23 9.97 0.27
N GLY A 114 2.06 9.13 -0.75
CA GLY A 114 0.75 8.61 -1.14
C GLY A 114 0.03 7.83 -0.04
N GLY A 115 0.75 7.27 0.95
CA GLY A 115 0.16 6.65 2.14
C GLY A 115 -0.67 7.59 3.02
N ASP A 116 -0.47 8.92 2.92
CA ASP A 116 -1.27 9.92 3.64
C ASP A 116 -2.60 10.28 2.92
N ILE A 117 -2.86 9.65 1.76
CA ILE A 117 -4.05 9.92 0.95
C ILE A 117 -5.00 8.74 1.03
N LEU A 118 -6.10 8.92 1.76
CA LEU A 118 -7.23 8.01 1.69
C LEU A 118 -8.13 8.40 0.52
N ARG A 119 -8.19 7.54 -0.50
CA ARG A 119 -9.15 7.68 -1.60
C ARG A 119 -10.44 6.92 -1.27
N PHE A 120 -11.56 7.63 -1.24
CA PHE A 120 -12.90 7.05 -1.19
C PHE A 120 -13.69 7.52 -2.42
N GLU A 121 -13.96 6.59 -3.35
CA GLU A 121 -14.56 6.89 -4.65
C GLU A 121 -13.80 7.99 -5.44
N ASN A 122 -14.42 9.18 -5.57
CA ASN A 122 -13.88 10.36 -6.25
C ASN A 122 -13.33 11.43 -5.29
N HIS A 123 -13.23 11.14 -3.99
CA HIS A 123 -12.71 12.05 -2.97
C HIS A 123 -11.35 11.59 -2.46
N PHE A 124 -10.45 12.56 -2.26
CA PHE A 124 -9.14 12.37 -1.65
C PHE A 124 -9.14 13.04 -0.28
N TYR A 125 -8.94 12.25 0.77
CA TYR A 125 -8.75 12.72 2.13
C TYR A 125 -7.25 12.71 2.42
N ILE A 126 -6.67 13.88 2.65
CA ILE A 126 -5.28 14.00 3.10
C ILE A 126 -5.29 13.97 4.62
N GLY A 127 -4.72 12.93 5.21
CA GLY A 127 -4.78 12.69 6.64
C GLY A 127 -3.97 13.69 7.46
N GLN A 128 -4.58 14.31 8.46
CA GLN A 128 -3.87 14.87 9.61
C GLN A 128 -4.77 14.79 10.86
N SER A 129 -4.47 13.96 11.90
CA SER A 129 -5.09 14.18 13.23
C SER A 129 -4.54 13.37 14.44
N LYS A 130 -4.88 13.90 15.64
CA LYS A 130 -4.81 13.30 17.00
C LYS A 130 -6.19 12.75 17.51
N ARG A 131 -7.18 12.43 16.66
CA ARG A 131 -8.61 12.36 17.05
C ARG A 131 -9.42 11.13 16.62
N THR A 132 -8.81 10.05 16.13
CA THR A 132 -9.56 8.82 15.80
C THR A 132 -9.29 7.76 16.87
N ASN A 133 -10.27 7.52 17.75
CA ASN A 133 -10.20 6.45 18.76
C ASN A 133 -10.81 5.17 18.17
N VAL A 134 -9.95 4.34 17.60
CA VAL A 134 -10.10 2.89 17.64
C VAL A 134 -9.38 2.46 18.93
N ASP A 135 -9.93 1.51 19.70
CA ASP A 135 -9.20 0.92 20.85
C ASP A 135 -7.73 0.72 20.45
N ASP A 136 -6.77 1.15 21.26
CA ASP A 136 -5.34 1.10 20.93
C ASP A 136 -4.92 -0.31 20.47
N LYS A 137 -5.59 -1.35 20.96
CA LYS A 137 -5.35 -2.75 20.57
C LYS A 137 -5.86 -3.12 19.18
N GLU A 138 -6.79 -2.35 18.64
CA GLU A 138 -7.38 -2.52 17.31
C GLU A 138 -6.93 -1.43 16.34
N ALA A 139 -6.19 -0.40 16.76
CA ALA A 139 -5.81 0.75 15.92
C ALA A 139 -5.17 0.37 14.57
N TYR A 140 -4.36 -0.69 14.53
CA TYR A 140 -3.75 -1.16 13.28
C TYR A 140 -4.76 -1.76 12.28
N SER A 141 -5.91 -2.24 12.75
CA SER A 141 -7.00 -2.72 11.88
C SER A 141 -7.65 -1.60 11.08
N ALA A 142 -7.42 -0.32 11.40
CA ALA A 142 -7.89 0.78 10.58
C ALA A 142 -7.25 0.77 9.17
N ASN A 143 -6.08 0.16 9.02
CA ASN A 143 -5.42 -0.01 7.73
C ASN A 143 -6.00 -1.22 6.98
N CYS A 144 -7.19 -1.04 6.41
CA CYS A 144 -7.88 -2.03 5.57
C CYS A 144 -7.95 -1.56 4.11
N ILE A 145 -8.07 -2.52 3.18
CA ILE A 145 -8.29 -2.22 1.75
C ILE A 145 -9.65 -2.76 1.33
N LEU A 146 -10.55 -1.88 0.89
CA LEU A 146 -11.72 -2.29 0.11
C LEU A 146 -11.31 -2.44 -1.36
N ILE A 147 -11.46 -3.65 -1.89
CA ILE A 147 -11.14 -3.96 -3.29
C ILE A 147 -12.25 -4.82 -3.90
N ASN A 148 -12.91 -4.25 -4.91
CA ASN A 148 -14.09 -4.83 -5.54
C ASN A 148 -15.22 -5.07 -4.52
N ASN A 149 -15.47 -6.31 -4.12
CA ASN A 149 -16.46 -6.68 -3.10
C ASN A 149 -15.82 -7.39 -1.89
N HIS A 150 -14.51 -7.21 -1.71
CA HIS A 150 -13.75 -7.79 -0.60
C HIS A 150 -13.10 -6.68 0.23
N VAL A 151 -13.01 -6.90 1.53
CA VAL A 151 -12.20 -6.08 2.43
C VAL A 151 -11.03 -6.94 2.91
N ILE A 152 -9.82 -6.52 2.56
CA ILE A 152 -8.59 -7.10 3.09
C ILE A 152 -8.29 -6.40 4.41
N VAL A 153 -8.09 -7.20 5.46
CA VAL A 153 -7.86 -6.72 6.83
C VAL A 153 -6.58 -7.36 7.39
N PRO A 154 -5.83 -6.66 8.26
CA PRO A 154 -4.74 -7.30 8.97
C PRO A 154 -5.32 -8.35 9.95
N LYS A 155 -4.65 -9.49 10.09
CA LYS A 155 -5.07 -10.56 10.99
C LYS A 155 -4.75 -10.20 12.44
N GLY A 156 -5.60 -10.67 13.37
CA GLY A 156 -5.40 -10.48 14.82
C GLY A 156 -6.36 -9.46 15.47
N PHE A 157 -7.29 -8.90 14.70
CA PHE A 157 -8.21 -7.84 15.14
C PHE A 157 -9.68 -8.29 15.02
N PRO A 158 -10.15 -9.15 15.95
CA PRO A 158 -11.42 -9.87 15.81
C PRO A 158 -12.65 -8.96 15.90
N ASN A 159 -12.59 -7.85 16.65
CA ASN A 159 -13.74 -6.95 16.79
C ASN A 159 -13.97 -6.17 15.50
N SER A 160 -12.91 -5.62 14.91
CA SER A 160 -12.98 -4.92 13.62
C SER A 160 -13.42 -5.86 12.49
N LYS A 161 -12.86 -7.07 12.45
CA LYS A 161 -13.29 -8.10 11.50
C LYS A 161 -14.77 -8.42 11.63
N LYS A 162 -15.26 -8.65 12.87
CA LYS A 162 -16.67 -8.96 13.11
C LYS A 162 -17.59 -7.85 12.61
N ALA A 163 -17.26 -6.59 12.90
CA ALA A 163 -18.04 -5.45 12.43
C ALA A 163 -18.15 -5.40 10.90
N LEU A 164 -17.06 -5.67 10.18
CA LEU A 164 -17.05 -5.70 8.71
C LEU A 164 -17.82 -6.90 8.13
N VAL A 165 -17.76 -8.07 8.78
CA VAL A 165 -18.58 -9.24 8.40
C VAL A 165 -20.06 -8.96 8.62
N ASP A 166 -20.44 -8.43 9.78
CA ASP A 166 -21.84 -8.11 10.12
C ASP A 166 -22.41 -7.03 9.16
N ALA A 167 -21.54 -6.16 8.62
CA ALA A 167 -21.89 -5.18 7.59
C ALA A 167 -22.00 -5.76 6.16
N GLY A 168 -21.77 -7.07 5.98
CA GLY A 168 -21.98 -7.77 4.71
C GLY A 168 -20.76 -7.84 3.77
N TYR A 169 -19.58 -7.43 4.23
CA TYR A 169 -18.36 -7.50 3.43
C TYR A 169 -17.74 -8.90 3.41
N LYS A 170 -17.13 -9.28 2.28
CA LYS A 170 -16.29 -10.49 2.19
C LYS A 170 -14.90 -10.19 2.72
N ILE A 171 -14.50 -10.84 3.80
CA ILE A 171 -13.22 -10.53 4.46
C ILE A 171 -12.10 -11.47 4.02
N VAL A 172 -10.92 -10.91 3.76
CA VAL A 172 -9.67 -11.65 3.58
C VAL A 172 -8.66 -11.17 4.62
N GLU A 173 -8.21 -12.07 5.50
CA GLU A 173 -7.22 -11.75 6.54
C GLU A 173 -5.79 -11.99 6.04
N VAL A 174 -4.88 -11.06 6.36
CA VAL A 174 -3.46 -11.15 6.01
C VAL A 174 -2.59 -10.87 7.24
N GLU A 175 -1.57 -11.69 7.48
CA GLU A 175 -0.59 -11.46 8.54
C GLU A 175 0.35 -10.32 8.14
N MET A 176 0.48 -9.29 8.99
CA MET A 176 1.19 -8.04 8.65
C MET A 176 2.24 -7.63 9.69
N SER A 177 2.59 -8.52 10.62
CA SER A 177 3.42 -8.19 11.78
C SER A 177 4.79 -7.59 11.42
N GLU A 178 5.40 -8.00 10.30
CA GLU A 178 6.72 -7.49 9.93
C GLU A 178 6.65 -6.11 9.24
N PHE A 179 5.53 -5.79 8.58
CA PHE A 179 5.30 -4.46 7.99
C PHE A 179 4.90 -3.43 9.05
N GLN A 180 4.15 -3.85 10.06
CA GLN A 180 3.80 -3.00 11.20
C GLN A 180 5.04 -2.48 11.96
N LYS A 181 6.13 -3.27 12.00
CA LYS A 181 7.42 -2.85 12.56
C LYS A 181 8.09 -1.71 11.78
N MET A 182 7.68 -1.50 10.53
CA MET A 182 8.19 -0.47 9.63
C MET A 182 7.16 0.65 9.40
N ASP A 183 6.21 0.82 10.33
CA ASP A 183 5.07 1.76 10.21
C ASP A 183 4.19 1.55 8.96
N GLY A 184 4.34 0.40 8.29
CA GLY A 184 3.60 0.04 7.08
C GLY A 184 2.33 -0.76 7.38
N GLY A 185 1.34 -0.63 6.50
CA GLY A 185 0.10 -1.41 6.52
C GLY A 185 -0.26 -1.97 5.14
N LEU A 186 -1.46 -2.54 5.01
CA LEU A 186 -1.95 -3.10 3.76
C LEU A 186 -1.92 -2.08 2.62
N THR A 187 -2.42 -0.86 2.86
CA THR A 187 -2.53 0.19 1.84
C THR A 187 -1.18 0.50 1.20
N CYS A 188 -0.13 0.62 2.03
CA CYS A 188 1.22 1.03 1.66
C CYS A 188 1.87 0.09 0.63
N LEU A 189 1.49 -1.20 0.65
CA LEU A 189 2.12 -2.26 -0.16
C LEU A 189 1.65 -2.32 -1.61
N SER A 190 0.74 -1.43 -2.05
CA SER A 190 0.15 -1.57 -3.38
C SER A 190 -0.35 -0.27 -4.01
N LEU A 191 -0.19 -0.18 -5.34
CA LEU A 191 -0.91 0.77 -6.18
C LEU A 191 -2.07 0.07 -6.86
N ARG A 192 -3.29 0.58 -6.65
CA ARG A 192 -4.54 -0.06 -7.08
C ARG A 192 -5.14 0.70 -8.27
N MET A 193 -5.00 0.12 -9.46
CA MET A 193 -5.38 0.77 -10.73
C MET A 193 -6.77 0.33 -11.19
N PRO A 194 -7.73 1.27 -11.32
CA PRO A 194 -9.07 0.97 -11.84
C PRO A 194 -9.13 0.85 -13.38
N VAL A 195 -8.05 1.19 -14.09
CA VAL A 195 -8.00 1.23 -15.56
C VAL A 195 -7.70 -0.14 -16.19
N ASP A 196 -8.25 -0.38 -17.38
CA ASP A 196 -7.92 -1.51 -18.26
C ASP A 196 -6.72 -1.21 -19.16
N ASN A 197 -5.99 -2.26 -19.55
CA ASN A 197 -4.95 -2.20 -20.60
C ASN A 197 -5.51 -2.06 -22.03
N SER A 198 -6.81 -1.85 -22.19
CA SER A 198 -7.44 -1.74 -23.50
C SER A 198 -7.22 -0.34 -24.08
N ASN A 199 -6.05 -0.15 -24.69
CA ASN A 199 -5.98 0.61 -25.93
C ASN A 199 -6.61 -0.20 -27.06
#